data_AF-A0A7S1EB67-F1
#
_entry.id   AF-A0A7S1EB67-F1
#
_cell.length_a   1.000
_cell.length_b   1.000
_cell.length_c   1.000
_cell.angle_alpha   90.00
_cell.angle_beta   90.00
_cell.angle_gamma   90.00
#
_symmetry.space_group_name_H-M   'P 1'
#
loop_
_entity.id
_entity.type
_entity.pdbx_description
1 polymer ?
#
loop_
_entity_poly.entity_id
_entity_poly.type
_entity_poly.pdbx_seq_one_letter_code
_entity_poly.pdbx_strand_id
1 'polypeptide(L)'
;VAHCSSRNGTLLGKPVTLLAIGAEDLDIEGMDTVISINVIDHVQDALAMLRNTHRALKTGGVLIWHDRWFDTPFGCRDQVQNFEVTLHPMRPRFALIEHFLTHFEPLYMNVRPEHTPKGRQCDGGNVYFIGKKKG
;
A
#
# COMPACT_ATOMS: atom_id res chain seq x y z
N VAL A 1 4.41 -20.03 20.47
CA VAL A 1 4.53 -18.68 19.86
C VAL A 1 6.00 -18.46 19.50
N ALA A 2 6.43 -18.82 18.29
CA ALA A 2 7.86 -19.04 18.03
C ALA A 2 8.36 -18.63 16.63
N HIS A 3 7.81 -17.60 15.98
CA HIS A 3 8.34 -17.10 14.69
C HIS A 3 8.16 -15.58 14.52
N CYS A 4 8.50 -14.79 15.53
CA CYS A 4 8.58 -13.33 15.34
C CYS A 4 10.01 -12.98 14.87
N SER A 5 10.13 -12.60 13.60
CA SER A 5 11.40 -12.34 12.91
C SER A 5 12.18 -11.15 13.45
N SER A 6 11.55 -10.35 14.32
CA SER A 6 12.03 -9.07 14.83
C SER A 6 12.40 -9.10 16.33
N ARG A 7 12.84 -10.25 16.83
CA ARG A 7 13.19 -10.43 18.25
C ARG A 7 14.34 -9.49 18.63
N ASN A 8 14.23 -8.85 19.79
CA ASN A 8 15.22 -7.93 20.36
C ASN A 8 15.55 -6.69 19.50
N GLY A 9 14.58 -6.18 18.72
CA GLY A 9 14.78 -4.97 17.91
C GLY A 9 15.74 -5.18 16.73
N THR A 10 15.83 -6.42 16.23
CA THR A 10 16.62 -6.73 15.04
C THR A 10 15.84 -7.58 14.05
N LEU A 11 16.01 -7.31 12.76
CA LEU A 11 15.48 -8.12 11.65
C LEU A 11 16.66 -8.51 10.77
N LEU A 12 16.91 -9.82 10.59
CA LEU A 12 18.07 -10.33 9.85
C LEU A 12 19.42 -9.74 10.33
N GLY A 13 19.55 -9.53 11.65
CA GLY A 13 20.74 -8.94 12.26
C GLY A 13 20.91 -7.43 12.05
N LYS A 14 19.94 -6.77 11.42
CA LYS A 14 19.89 -5.31 11.29
C LYS A 14 19.01 -4.72 12.38
N PRO A 15 19.41 -3.60 13.01
CA PRO A 15 18.57 -2.93 13.99
C PRO A 15 17.29 -2.44 13.33
N VAL A 16 16.15 -2.66 13.99
CA VAL A 16 14.84 -2.20 13.56
C VAL A 16 14.07 -1.63 14.74
N THR A 17 13.28 -0.60 14.47
CA THR A 17 12.26 -0.12 15.39
C THR A 17 10.92 -0.60 14.87
N LEU A 18 10.18 -1.33 15.72
CA LEU A 18 8.80 -1.70 15.42
C LEU A 18 7.88 -0.68 16.04
N LEU A 19 7.00 -0.10 15.23
CA LEU A 19 5.95 0.78 15.71
C LEU A 19 4.64 0.00 15.66
N ALA A 20 3.99 -0.19 16.81
CA ALA A 20 2.70 -0.85 16.92
C ALA A 20 1.56 0.16 16.69
N ILE A 21 1.53 0.76 15.49
CA ILE A 21 0.59 1.82 15.10
C ILE A 21 0.00 1.54 13.71
N GLY A 22 -1.14 2.16 13.40
CA GLY A 22 -1.67 2.18 12.04
C GLY A 22 -0.81 3.04 11.10
N ALA A 23 -0.84 2.75 9.80
CA ALA A 23 -0.11 3.57 8.81
C ALA A 23 -0.74 4.97 8.67
N GLU A 24 -2.04 5.08 8.91
CA GLU A 24 -2.82 6.31 9.02
C GLU A 24 -2.43 7.18 10.23
N ASP A 25 -1.78 6.61 11.26
CA ASP A 25 -1.29 7.32 12.44
C ASP A 25 0.22 7.60 12.38
N LEU A 26 0.88 7.23 11.29
CA LEU A 26 2.32 7.36 11.14
C LEU A 26 2.75 8.84 11.09
N ASP A 27 3.57 9.23 12.08
CA ASP A 27 4.13 10.57 12.21
C ASP A 27 5.66 10.52 12.22
N ILE A 28 6.23 10.25 11.04
CA ILE A 28 7.68 10.25 10.80
C ILE A 28 8.00 11.08 9.55
N GLU A 29 9.23 11.58 9.47
CA GLU A 29 9.73 12.38 8.36
C GLU A 29 11.21 12.04 8.07
N GLY A 30 11.69 12.44 6.90
CA GLY A 30 13.12 12.41 6.57
C GLY A 30 13.66 11.06 6.09
N MET A 31 12.80 10.10 5.77
CA MET A 31 13.21 8.78 5.29
C MET A 31 13.77 8.87 3.86
N ASP A 32 14.88 8.16 3.61
CA ASP A 32 15.47 8.00 2.28
C ASP A 32 14.62 7.10 1.37
N THR A 33 13.98 6.09 1.96
CA THR A 33 13.18 5.10 1.27
C THR A 33 11.97 4.74 2.11
N VAL A 34 10.80 4.61 1.48
CA VAL A 34 9.59 4.07 2.08
C VAL A 34 9.11 2.91 1.22
N ILE A 35 8.79 1.80 1.88
CA ILE A 35 8.30 0.58 1.24
C ILE A 35 6.90 0.30 1.80
N SER A 36 5.91 0.17 0.92
CA SER A 36 4.53 -0.17 1.29
C SER A 36 3.99 -1.16 0.26
N ILE A 37 3.62 -2.36 0.73
CA ILE A 37 3.25 -3.50 -0.11
C ILE A 37 2.01 -4.14 0.49
N ASN A 38 0.90 -4.10 -0.24
CA ASN A 38 -0.40 -4.64 0.15
C ASN A 38 -0.85 -4.10 1.54
N VAL A 39 -1.01 -2.77 1.62
CA VAL A 39 -1.32 -2.03 2.86
C VAL A 39 -2.57 -1.17 2.71
N ILE A 40 -2.78 -0.46 1.59
CA ILE A 40 -3.82 0.59 1.50
C ILE A 40 -5.25 0.03 1.63
N ASP A 41 -5.46 -1.24 1.30
CA ASP A 41 -6.75 -1.91 1.42
C ASP A 41 -7.04 -2.32 2.86
N HIS A 42 -6.01 -2.44 3.71
CA HIS A 42 -6.09 -2.84 5.12
C HIS A 42 -6.22 -1.69 6.13
N VAL A 43 -6.07 -0.43 5.71
CA VAL A 43 -6.17 0.75 6.61
C VAL A 43 -7.61 1.23 6.80
N GLN A 44 -7.87 2.02 7.84
CA GLN A 44 -9.19 2.66 8.04
C GLN A 44 -9.32 4.00 7.32
N ASP A 45 -8.20 4.68 7.03
CA ASP A 45 -8.15 5.94 6.30
C ASP A 45 -7.03 5.94 5.26
N ALA A 46 -7.39 5.67 3.99
CA ALA A 46 -6.44 5.64 2.89
C ALA A 46 -5.82 7.02 2.60
N LEU A 47 -6.55 8.12 2.80
CA LEU A 47 -6.01 9.46 2.51
C LEU A 47 -4.97 9.85 3.54
N ALA A 48 -5.21 9.56 4.82
CA ALA A 48 -4.23 9.75 5.89
C ALA A 48 -2.97 8.91 5.63
N MET A 49 -3.13 7.62 5.31
CA MET A 49 -1.99 6.74 4.98
C MET A 49 -1.17 7.27 3.80
N LEU A 50 -1.81 7.67 2.70
CA LEU A 50 -1.13 8.22 1.52
C LEU A 50 -0.37 9.52 1.86
N ARG A 51 -1.02 10.43 2.60
CA ARG A 51 -0.40 11.68 3.08
C ARG A 51 0.81 11.40 3.96
N ASN A 52 0.68 10.50 4.93
CA ASN A 52 1.76 10.15 5.85
C ASN A 52 2.92 9.48 5.12
N THR A 53 2.63 8.58 4.17
CA THR A 53 3.63 7.96 3.29
C THR A 53 4.42 9.00 2.50
N HIS A 54 3.73 9.96 1.89
CA HIS A 54 4.38 11.05 1.17
C HIS A 54 5.23 11.93 2.10
N ARG A 55 4.73 12.26 3.30
CA ARG A 55 5.42 13.09 4.29
C ARG A 55 6.66 12.40 4.87
N ALA A 56 6.58 11.09 5.11
CA ALA A 56 7.69 10.29 5.61
C ALA A 56 8.94 10.36 4.72
N LEU A 57 8.75 10.47 3.40
CA LEU A 57 9.85 10.62 2.46
C LEU A 57 10.41 12.04 2.43
N LYS A 58 11.73 12.15 2.45
CA LYS A 58 12.41 13.39 2.04
C LYS A 58 12.27 13.63 0.53
N THR A 59 12.44 14.87 0.06
CA THR A 59 12.54 15.17 -1.38
C THR A 59 13.65 14.35 -2.03
N GLY A 60 13.38 13.74 -3.18
CA GLY A 60 14.28 12.83 -3.86
C GLY A 60 14.38 11.42 -3.25
N GLY A 61 13.73 11.17 -2.11
CA GLY A 61 13.63 9.84 -1.50
C GLY A 61 12.80 8.87 -2.36
N VAL A 62 13.01 7.58 -2.18
CA VAL A 62 12.45 6.52 -3.02
C VAL A 62 11.20 5.89 -2.39
N LEU A 63 10.10 5.92 -3.12
CA LEU A 63 8.92 5.11 -2.83
C LEU A 63 9.04 3.76 -3.56
N ILE A 64 8.87 2.66 -2.84
CA ILE A 64 8.59 1.33 -3.40
C ILE A 64 7.18 0.97 -2.96
N TRP A 65 6.28 0.84 -3.92
CA TRP A 65 4.86 0.72 -3.63
C TRP A 65 4.19 -0.38 -4.45
N HIS A 66 3.35 -1.17 -3.79
CA HIS A 66 2.47 -2.13 -4.45
C HIS A 66 1.16 -2.23 -3.69
N ASP A 67 0.04 -2.07 -4.41
CA ASP A 67 -1.30 -2.34 -3.87
C ASP A 67 -2.28 -2.72 -4.98
N ARG A 68 -3.44 -3.22 -4.54
CA ARG A 68 -4.61 -3.48 -5.39
C ARG A 68 -5.45 -2.22 -5.61
N TRP A 69 -6.13 -2.17 -6.74
CA TRP A 69 -7.14 -1.17 -7.06
C TRP A 69 -8.42 -1.82 -7.58
N PHE A 70 -9.54 -1.09 -7.45
CA PHE A 70 -10.88 -1.57 -7.81
C PHE A 70 -11.62 -0.53 -8.66
N ASP A 71 -12.02 -0.89 -9.88
CA ASP A 71 -12.89 -0.03 -10.72
C ASP A 71 -14.35 -0.14 -10.28
N THR A 72 -14.78 -1.35 -9.90
CA THR A 72 -16.14 -1.65 -9.44
C THR A 72 -16.14 -2.14 -7.98
N PRO A 73 -15.87 -1.26 -6.99
CA PRO A 73 -15.64 -1.66 -5.59
C PRO A 73 -16.82 -2.35 -4.90
N PHE A 74 -18.03 -2.23 -5.44
CA PHE A 74 -19.25 -2.89 -4.92
C PHE A 74 -19.79 -3.99 -5.85
N GLY A 75 -19.17 -4.18 -7.03
CA GLY A 75 -19.56 -5.17 -8.04
C GLY A 75 -18.97 -6.56 -7.80
N CYS A 76 -17.89 -6.64 -7.02
CA CYS A 76 -17.26 -7.87 -6.58
C CYS A 76 -18.23 -8.73 -5.73
N ARG A 77 -18.89 -9.69 -6.37
CA ARG A 77 -19.47 -10.85 -5.70
C ARG A 77 -18.38 -11.87 -5.44
N ASP A 78 -17.42 -11.53 -4.58
CA ASP A 78 -16.60 -12.60 -4.03
C ASP A 78 -17.49 -13.41 -3.09
N GLN A 79 -17.52 -14.73 -3.22
CA GLN A 79 -18.32 -15.61 -2.34
C GLN A 79 -17.81 -15.60 -0.89
N VAL A 80 -16.76 -14.80 -0.62
CA VAL A 80 -16.09 -14.54 0.65
C VAL A 80 -16.47 -13.14 1.22
N GLN A 81 -17.55 -12.52 0.74
CA GLN A 81 -17.98 -11.14 1.06
C GLN A 81 -17.94 -10.75 2.55
N ASN A 82 -18.15 -11.67 3.48
CA ASN A 82 -18.10 -11.36 4.92
C ASN A 82 -16.66 -11.25 5.48
N PHE A 83 -15.71 -12.03 4.96
CA PHE A 83 -14.32 -11.97 5.41
C PHE A 83 -13.53 -10.86 4.69
N GLU A 84 -13.81 -10.63 3.41
CA GLU A 84 -13.12 -9.60 2.65
C GLU A 84 -13.41 -8.18 3.17
N VAL A 85 -14.67 -7.86 3.51
CA VAL A 85 -15.03 -6.53 4.03
C VAL A 85 -14.43 -6.28 5.41
N THR A 86 -14.27 -7.34 6.22
CA THR A 86 -13.70 -7.22 7.57
C THR A 86 -12.19 -6.99 7.54
N LEU A 87 -11.49 -7.57 6.56
CA LEU A 87 -10.03 -7.51 6.48
C LEU A 87 -9.50 -6.47 5.49
N HIS A 88 -10.32 -6.04 4.53
CA HIS A 88 -9.99 -5.04 3.53
C HIS A 88 -11.08 -3.94 3.49
N PRO A 89 -11.15 -3.09 4.53
CA PRO A 89 -12.15 -2.03 4.61
C PRO A 89 -12.05 -1.03 3.45
N MET A 90 -10.89 -0.89 2.81
CA MET A 90 -10.65 0.08 1.76
C MET A 90 -10.52 -0.57 0.38
N ARG A 91 -11.22 0.01 -0.60
CA ARG A 91 -11.18 -0.39 -2.01
C ARG A 91 -10.86 0.82 -2.88
N PRO A 92 -9.58 1.25 -2.93
CA PRO A 92 -9.22 2.45 -3.67
C PRO A 92 -9.45 2.24 -5.17
N ARG A 93 -9.98 3.28 -5.81
CA ARG A 93 -10.03 3.34 -7.28
C ARG A 93 -8.65 3.63 -7.84
N PHE A 94 -8.38 3.16 -9.06
CA PHE A 94 -7.12 3.43 -9.73
C PHE A 94 -6.83 4.93 -9.83
N ALA A 95 -7.85 5.77 -10.06
CA ALA A 95 -7.69 7.23 -10.13
C ALA A 95 -7.11 7.86 -8.85
N LEU A 96 -7.44 7.35 -7.65
CA LEU A 96 -6.85 7.85 -6.40
C LEU A 96 -5.35 7.52 -6.34
N ILE A 97 -5.03 6.28 -6.68
CA ILE A 97 -3.65 5.78 -6.72
C ILE A 97 -2.84 6.56 -7.76
N GLU A 98 -3.36 6.71 -8.97
CA GLU A 98 -2.73 7.45 -10.05
C GLU A 98 -2.45 8.89 -9.63
N HIS A 99 -3.43 9.57 -9.04
CA HIS A 99 -3.27 10.92 -8.51
C HIS A 99 -2.12 11.00 -7.49
N PHE A 100 -2.12 10.10 -6.50
CA PHE A 100 -1.04 10.03 -5.52
C PHE A 100 0.34 9.82 -6.15
N LEU A 101 0.44 8.92 -7.13
CA LEU A 101 1.68 8.61 -7.82
C LEU A 101 2.20 9.79 -8.67
N THR A 102 1.36 10.76 -9.03
CA THR A 102 1.82 11.98 -9.73
C THR A 102 2.80 12.83 -8.93
N HIS A 103 2.85 12.67 -7.61
CA HIS A 103 3.83 13.35 -6.74
C HIS A 103 5.24 12.75 -6.82
N PHE A 104 5.43 11.73 -7.66
CA PHE A 104 6.69 11.02 -7.81
C PHE A 104 7.17 11.04 -9.28
N GLU A 105 8.49 11.05 -9.46
CA GLU A 105 9.14 10.75 -10.73
C GLU A 105 9.27 9.22 -10.86
N PRO A 106 8.64 8.58 -11.86
CA PRO A 106 8.64 7.13 -11.98
C PRO A 106 10.02 6.60 -12.40
N LEU A 107 10.52 5.60 -11.66
CA LEU A 107 11.65 4.75 -12.06
C LEU A 107 11.16 3.41 -12.63
N TYR A 108 10.03 2.93 -12.12
CA TYR A 108 9.36 1.72 -12.58
C TYR A 108 7.86 1.85 -12.34
N MET A 109 7.05 1.41 -13.30
CA MET A 109 5.60 1.28 -13.12
C MET A 109 5.10 0.08 -13.92
N ASN A 110 4.33 -0.78 -13.27
CA ASN A 110 3.65 -1.90 -13.90
C ASN A 110 2.23 -1.99 -13.36
N VAL A 111 1.26 -1.72 -14.22
CA VAL A 111 -0.16 -1.86 -13.91
C VAL A 111 -0.65 -3.14 -14.56
N ARG A 112 -1.14 -4.07 -13.73
CA ARG A 112 -1.64 -5.36 -14.20
C ARG A 112 -3.12 -5.49 -13.82
N PRO A 113 -4.02 -5.63 -14.80
CA PRO A 113 -5.38 -6.08 -14.51
C PRO A 113 -5.33 -7.41 -13.76
N GLU A 114 -6.21 -7.59 -12.78
CA GLU A 114 -6.30 -8.87 -12.11
C GLU A 114 -6.98 -9.88 -13.04
N HIS A 115 -6.29 -10.99 -13.33
CA HIS A 115 -6.90 -12.09 -14.05
C HIS A 115 -7.72 -12.92 -13.09
N THR A 116 -8.99 -12.55 -12.94
CA THR A 116 -9.93 -13.40 -12.24
C THR A 116 -10.26 -14.64 -13.07
N PRO A 117 -10.20 -15.85 -12.48
CA PRO A 117 -10.74 -17.05 -13.13
C PRO A 117 -12.19 -16.81 -13.55
N LYS A 118 -12.61 -17.35 -14.70
CA LYS A 118 -13.98 -17.23 -15.23
C LYS A 118 -15.01 -17.46 -14.11
N GLY A 119 -15.72 -16.40 -13.72
CA GLY A 119 -16.76 -16.44 -12.69
C GLY A 119 -16.57 -15.48 -11.50
N ARG A 120 -15.38 -14.91 -11.29
CA ARG A 120 -15.20 -13.78 -10.35
C ARG A 120 -15.11 -12.47 -11.14
N GLN A 121 -16.18 -11.68 -11.14
CA GLN A 121 -16.15 -10.33 -11.73
C GLN A 121 -15.73 -9.34 -10.66
N CYS A 122 -14.42 -9.12 -10.57
CA CYS A 122 -13.86 -7.98 -9.86
C CYS A 122 -13.07 -7.18 -10.88
N ASP A 123 -13.61 -6.03 -11.31
CA ASP A 123 -12.86 -5.13 -12.18
C ASP A 123 -11.85 -4.41 -11.28
N GLY A 124 -10.58 -4.71 -11.50
CA GLY A 124 -9.51 -4.34 -10.60
C GLY A 124 -8.16 -4.78 -11.12
N GLY A 125 -7.13 -4.47 -10.36
CA GLY A 125 -5.77 -4.84 -10.71
C GLY A 125 -4.78 -4.53 -9.62
N ASN A 126 -3.52 -4.68 -9.98
CA ASN A 126 -2.37 -4.39 -9.13
C ASN A 126 -1.55 -3.29 -9.79
N VAL A 127 -1.01 -2.40 -8.97
CA VAL A 127 0.00 -1.44 -9.40
C VAL A 127 1.29 -1.76 -8.66
N TYR A 128 2.38 -1.91 -9.39
CA TYR A 128 3.73 -1.99 -8.84
C TYR A 128 4.47 -0.73 -9.27
N PHE A 129 5.02 0.01 -8.32
CA PHE A 129 5.62 1.32 -8.56
C PHE A 129 6.94 1.48 -7.80
N ILE A 130 7.91 2.07 -8.46
CA ILE A 130 9.11 2.62 -7.83
C ILE A 130 9.29 4.03 -8.37
N GLY A 131 9.48 5.03 -7.50
CA GLY A 131 9.67 6.40 -7.94
C GLY A 131 10.29 7.30 -6.89
N LYS A 132 10.83 8.44 -7.31
CA LYS A 132 11.42 9.45 -6.44
C LYS A 132 10.42 10.54 -6.10
N LYS A 133 10.32 10.94 -4.84
CA LYS A 133 9.46 12.05 -4.42
C LYS A 133 9.92 13.35 -5.08
N LYS A 134 9.00 14.07 -5.74
CA LYS A 134 9.25 15.38 -6.35
C LYS A 134 9.49 16.46 -5.30
N GLY A 135 10.18 17.52 -5.71
CA GLY A 135 10.40 18.73 -4.90
C GLY A 135 9.17 19.62 -4.82
#